data_AF-A0A9E5VTA0-F1
#
_entry.id   AF-A0A9E5VTA0-F1
#
_cell.length_a   1.000
_cell.length_b   1.000
_cell.length_c   1.000
_cell.angle_alpha   90.00
_cell.angle_beta   90.00
_cell.angle_gamma   90.00
#
_symmetry.space_group_name_H-M   'P 1'
#
loop_
_entity.id
_entity.type
_entity.pdbx_description
1 polymer ?
#
loop_
_entity_poly.entity_id
_entity_poly.type
_entity_poly.pdbx_seq_one_letter_code
_entity_poly.pdbx_strand_id
1 'polypeptide(L)'
;MDEVHSEDAGLGALIGEEVVVDVKGRYVYLGTLHGVARDSLVLHNADVHACEDSQSTNEFYVLEAKKNGVRANRRVVYLMRADVLSISRLQDVVDY
;
A
#
# COMPACT_ATOMS: atom_id res chain seq x y z
N MET A 1 13.93 -32.30 5.99
CA MET A 1 12.54 -32.61 5.56
C MET A 1 11.67 -31.86 6.55
N ASP A 2 11.33 -30.61 6.31
CA ASP A 2 10.94 -30.00 5.03
C ASP A 2 11.68 -28.70 4.71
N GLU A 3 12.18 -28.62 3.48
CA GLU A 3 12.51 -27.36 2.83
C GLU A 3 11.20 -26.64 2.55
N VAL A 4 10.95 -25.54 3.28
CA VAL A 4 9.88 -24.61 2.90
C VAL A 4 10.40 -23.84 1.68
N HIS A 5 9.93 -24.24 0.51
CA HIS A 5 10.17 -23.52 -0.73
C HIS A 5 9.75 -22.06 -0.57
N SER A 6 10.71 -21.16 -0.82
CA SER A 6 10.66 -19.73 -0.54
C SER A 6 9.81 -18.90 -1.52
N GLU A 7 8.71 -19.45 -2.03
CA GLU A 7 7.79 -18.75 -2.96
C GLU A 7 6.44 -18.40 -2.33
N ASP A 8 6.24 -18.67 -1.03
CA ASP A 8 4.97 -18.53 -0.31
C ASP A 8 4.99 -17.45 0.80
N ALA A 9 5.81 -16.42 0.62
CA ALA A 9 5.81 -15.30 1.56
C ALA A 9 4.58 -14.42 1.25
N GLY A 10 3.44 -14.71 1.87
CA GLY A 10 2.20 -13.92 1.74
C GLY A 10 2.40 -12.45 2.15
N LEU A 11 1.35 -11.75 2.59
CA LEU A 11 1.47 -10.32 2.94
C LEU A 11 2.56 -9.98 3.98
N GLY A 12 3.03 -10.97 4.75
CA GLY A 12 4.19 -10.82 5.64
C GLY A 12 5.49 -10.40 4.93
N ALA A 13 5.66 -10.73 3.65
CA ALA A 13 6.82 -10.35 2.83
C ALA A 13 6.92 -8.84 2.54
N LEU A 14 5.83 -8.12 2.82
CA LEU A 14 5.71 -6.68 2.60
C LEU A 14 5.89 -5.90 3.90
N ILE A 15 6.05 -6.57 5.05
CA ILE A 15 6.23 -5.88 6.33
C ILE A 15 7.55 -5.11 6.33
N GLY A 16 7.48 -3.83 6.69
CA GLY A 16 8.60 -2.89 6.64
C GLY A 16 8.75 -2.16 5.31
N GLU A 17 8.05 -2.59 4.27
CA GLU A 17 8.11 -1.98 2.94
C GLU A 17 7.11 -0.83 2.81
N GLU A 18 7.45 0.17 2.00
CA GLU A 18 6.48 1.13 1.48
C GLU A 18 5.59 0.44 0.46
N VAL A 19 4.28 0.56 0.64
CA VAL A 19 3.27 -0.15 -0.15
C VAL A 19 2.23 0.81 -0.71
N VAL A 20 1.62 0.41 -1.82
CA VAL A 20 0.37 0.96 -2.34
C VAL A 20 -0.73 -0.03 -1.99
N VAL A 21 -1.84 0.45 -1.43
CA VAL A 21 -3.02 -0.36 -1.15
C VAL A 21 -4.22 0.22 -1.87
N ASP A 22 -4.78 -0.57 -2.77
CA ASP A 22 -6.03 -0.28 -3.46
C ASP A 22 -7.20 -0.79 -2.64
N VAL A 23 -8.24 0.02 -2.50
CA VAL A 23 -9.44 -0.35 -1.75
C VAL A 23 -10.70 -0.24 -2.59
N LYS A 24 -11.77 -0.90 -2.14
CA LYS A 24 -13.12 -0.69 -2.64
C LYS A 24 -13.50 0.77 -2.45
N GLY A 25 -13.74 1.48 -3.55
CA GLY A 25 -14.12 2.90 -3.53
C GLY A 25 -13.09 3.77 -4.24
N ARG A 26 -13.05 5.04 -3.87
CA ARG A 26 -12.23 6.08 -4.53
C ARG A 26 -11.08 6.51 -3.64
N TYR A 27 -10.34 5.56 -3.09
CA TYR A 27 -9.19 5.88 -2.25
C TYR A 27 -8.01 5.01 -2.63
N VAL A 28 -6.82 5.60 -2.55
CA VAL A 28 -5.54 4.90 -2.56
C VAL A 28 -4.80 5.23 -1.27
N TYR A 29 -4.14 4.21 -0.71
CA TYR A 29 -3.34 4.36 0.50
C TYR A 29 -1.88 4.07 0.15
N LEU A 30 -1.00 4.97 0.56
CA LEU A 30 0.44 4.78 0.50
C LEU A 30 0.98 4.77 1.93
N GLY A 31 2.03 4.02 2.22
CA GLY A 31 2.71 4.08 3.51
C GLY A 31 3.52 2.83 3.80
N THR A 32 4.16 2.77 4.97
CA THR A 32 4.94 1.58 5.38
C THR A 32 4.01 0.54 5.97
N LEU A 33 3.97 -0.68 5.43
CA LEU A 33 3.22 -1.78 6.04
C LEU A 33 3.91 -2.19 7.34
N HIS A 34 3.32 -1.85 8.47
CA HIS A 34 3.87 -2.22 9.76
C HIS A 34 3.45 -3.63 10.18
N GLY A 35 2.23 -4.05 9.84
CA GLY A 35 1.73 -5.36 10.24
C GLY A 35 0.45 -5.78 9.55
N VAL A 36 0.23 -7.08 9.55
CA VAL A 36 -0.97 -7.73 9.03
C VAL A 36 -1.70 -8.36 10.21
N ALA A 37 -2.80 -7.75 10.62
CA ALA A 37 -3.66 -8.27 11.68
C ALA A 37 -4.78 -9.14 11.09
N ARG A 38 -5.61 -9.71 11.98
CA ARG A 38 -6.74 -10.56 11.59
C ARG A 38 -7.66 -9.86 10.59
N ASP A 39 -8.09 -8.64 10.93
CA ASP A 39 -9.13 -7.92 10.18
C ASP A 39 -8.60 -6.63 9.53
N SER A 40 -7.34 -6.28 9.76
CA SER A 40 -6.76 -5.02 9.27
C SER A 40 -5.32 -5.13 8.78
N LEU A 41 -4.94 -4.25 7.85
CA LEU A 41 -3.55 -3.88 7.58
C LEU A 41 -3.22 -2.63 8.39
N VAL A 42 -2.02 -2.58 8.99
CA VAL A 42 -1.55 -1.43 9.76
C VAL A 42 -0.49 -0.73 8.94
N LEU A 43 -0.78 0.50 8.51
CA LEU A 43 0.17 1.36 7.80
C LEU A 43 0.70 2.45 8.74
N HIS A 44 2.00 2.69 8.69
CA HIS A 44 2.66 3.83 9.32
C HIS A 44 3.03 4.88 8.27
N ASN A 45 3.06 6.14 8.70
CA ASN A 45 3.38 7.30 7.85
C ASN A 45 2.59 7.27 6.53
N ALA A 46 1.27 7.07 6.66
CA ALA A 46 0.42 6.82 5.53
C ALA A 46 -0.08 8.11 4.88
N ASP A 47 -0.14 8.12 3.56
CA ASP A 47 -0.86 9.10 2.76
C ASP A 47 -2.16 8.47 2.27
N VAL A 48 -3.29 9.03 2.71
CA VAL A 48 -4.62 8.62 2.28
C VAL A 48 -5.12 9.61 1.25
N HIS A 49 -5.26 9.15 0.02
CA HIS A 49 -5.62 9.99 -1.11
C HIS A 49 -7.01 9.64 -1.62
N ALA A 50 -7.90 10.64 -1.68
CA ALA A 50 -9.21 10.50 -2.29
C ALA A 50 -9.12 10.79 -3.80
N CYS A 51 -9.63 9.87 -4.59
CA CYS A 51 -9.69 9.96 -6.05
C CYS A 51 -10.99 10.66 -6.46
N GLU A 52 -11.16 11.92 -6.06
CA GLU A 52 -12.27 12.78 -6.49
C GLU A 52 -11.68 13.96 -7.28
N ASP A 53 -11.93 14.01 -8.58
CA ASP A 53 -11.64 15.14 -9.48
C ASP A 53 -10.19 15.71 -9.47
N SER A 54 -9.17 14.89 -9.19
CA SER A 54 -7.79 15.26 -9.52
C SER A 54 -7.52 15.07 -11.01
N GLN A 55 -6.96 16.09 -11.68
CA GLN A 55 -6.47 15.96 -13.07
C GLN A 55 -5.36 14.89 -13.22
N SER A 56 -4.82 14.43 -12.10
CA SER A 56 -3.90 13.30 -11.96
C SER A 56 -4.72 12.01 -11.87
N THR A 57 -4.54 11.08 -12.81
CA THR A 57 -4.99 9.70 -12.62
C THR A 57 -4.29 9.11 -11.40
N ASN A 58 -4.90 8.13 -10.73
CA ASN A 58 -4.28 7.45 -9.58
C ASN A 58 -2.86 6.97 -9.87
N GLU A 59 -2.64 6.53 -11.11
CA GLU A 59 -1.34 6.14 -11.65
C GLU A 59 -0.31 7.27 -11.55
N PHE A 60 -0.65 8.50 -11.98
CA PHE A 60 0.26 9.64 -11.90
C PHE A 60 0.61 9.98 -10.46
N TYR A 61 -0.38 9.94 -9.56
CA TYR A 61 -0.14 10.22 -8.14
C TYR A 61 0.76 9.18 -7.47
N VAL A 62 0.56 7.89 -7.76
CA VAL A 62 1.43 6.81 -7.25
C VAL A 62 2.84 6.91 -7.82
N LEU A 63 2.99 7.24 -9.11
CA LEU A 63 4.30 7.47 -9.72
C LEU A 63 5.03 8.67 -9.10
N GLU A 64 4.32 9.76 -8.80
CA GLU A 64 4.90 10.90 -8.09
C GLU A 64 5.32 10.54 -6.66
N ALA A 65 4.53 9.71 -5.96
CA ALA A 65 4.89 9.21 -4.64
C ALA A 65 6.11 8.29 -4.69
N LYS A 66 6.24 7.43 -5.71
CA LYS A 66 7.44 6.60 -5.93
C LYS A 66 8.69 7.47 -6.14
N LYS A 67 8.57 8.56 -6.91
CA LYS A 67 9.70 9.45 -7.23
C LYS A 67 10.10 10.36 -6.07
N ASN A 68 9.11 10.93 -5.36
CA ASN A 68 9.32 11.98 -4.37
C ASN A 68 9.21 11.50 -2.92
N GLY A 69 8.85 10.23 -2.72
CA GLY A 69 8.51 9.66 -1.42
C GLY A 69 7.05 9.89 -1.02
N VAL A 70 6.58 9.09 -0.06
CA VAL A 70 5.21 9.17 0.48
C VAL A 70 5.05 10.42 1.35
N ARG A 71 4.07 11.28 1.01
CA ARG A 71 3.74 12.49 1.77
C ARG A 71 2.73 12.17 2.88
N ALA A 72 3.21 11.53 3.93
CA ALA A 72 2.39 11.08 5.05
C ALA A 72 1.44 12.16 5.58
N ASN A 73 0.14 11.89 5.52
CA ASN A 73 -0.92 12.75 6.05
C ASN A 73 -1.64 12.13 7.26
N ARG A 74 -1.32 10.88 7.61
CA ARG A 74 -1.66 10.20 8.88
C ARG A 74 -0.44 9.46 9.41
N ARG A 75 -0.24 9.48 10.73
CA ARG A 75 0.85 8.74 11.38
C ARG A 75 0.64 7.22 11.38
N VAL A 76 -0.61 6.80 11.63
CA VAL A 76 -1.02 5.39 11.70
C VAL A 76 -2.40 5.27 11.08
N VAL A 77 -2.60 4.26 10.24
CA VAL A 77 -3.89 3.93 9.63
C VAL A 77 -4.15 2.43 9.74
N TYR A 78 -5.38 2.09 10.10
CA TYR A 78 -5.88 0.72 10.07
C TYR A 78 -6.81 0.56 8.87
N LEU A 79 -6.36 -0.15 7.84
CA LEU A 79 -7.19 -0.50 6.67
C LEU A 79 -7.93 -1.79 6.96
N MET A 80 -9.25 -1.77 6.87
CA MET A 80 -10.04 -3.00 7.02
C MET A 80 -9.79 -3.92 5.83
N ARG A 81 -9.37 -5.16 6.10
CA ARG A 81 -9.03 -6.15 5.05
C ARG A 81 -10.20 -6.47 4.14
N ALA A 82 -11.43 -6.33 4.64
CA ALA A 82 -12.65 -6.53 3.85
C ALA A 82 -12.78 -5.55 2.67
N ASP A 83 -12.11 -4.39 2.76
CA ASP A 83 -12.15 -3.34 1.74
C ASP A 83 -10.90 -3.32 0.85
N VAL A 84 -9.85 -4.09 1.17
CA VAL A 84 -8.63 -4.16 0.35
C VAL A 84 -8.88 -4.98 -0.91
N LEU A 85 -8.50 -4.42 -2.06
CA LEU A 85 -8.54 -5.07 -3.37
C LEU A 85 -7.17 -5.66 -3.73
N SER A 86 -6.11 -4.86 -3.61
CA SER A 86 -4.74 -5.23 -3.93
C SER A 86 -3.74 -4.46 -3.08
N ILE A 87 -2.54 -5.02 -2.98
CA ILE A 87 -1.39 -4.39 -2.32
C ILE A 87 -0.12 -4.76 -3.09
N SER A 88 0.74 -3.79 -3.31
CA SER A 88 2.06 -3.97 -3.92
C SER A 88 3.09 -3.11 -3.19
N ARG A 89 4.37 -3.42 -3.37
CA ARG A 89 5.42 -2.48 -2.93
C ARG A 89 5.38 -1.26 -3.82
N LEU A 90 5.55 -0.08 -3.23
CA LEU A 90 5.57 1.18 -3.98
C LEU A 90 6.67 1.21 -5.04
N GLN A 91 7.81 0.61 -4.73
CA GLN A 91 8.92 0.53 -5.67
C GLN A 91 8.63 -0.37 -6.90
N ASP A 92 7.73 -1.36 -6.78
CA ASP A 92 7.42 -2.33 -7.85
C ASP A 92 6.43 -1.72 -8.86
N VAL A 93 5.92 -0.51 -8.60
CA VAL A 93 5.07 0.22 -9.54
C VAL A 93 5.88 0.51 -10.79
N VAL A 94 5.37 0.08 -11.95
CA VAL A 94 6.06 0.18 -13.23
C VAL A 94 6.00 1.62 -13.76
N ASP A 95 7.15 2.13 -14.20
CA ASP A 95 7.25 3.45 -14.84
C ASP A 95 6.87 3.36 -16.33
N TYR A 96 6.32 4.44 -16.89
CA TYR A 96 5.98 4.59 -18.31
C TYR A 96 6.74 5.74 -18.97
#